data_AF-B6GDH0-F1
#
_entry.id   AF-B6GDH0-F1
#
_cell.length_a   1.000
_cell.length_b   1.000
_cell.length_c   1.000
_cell.angle_alpha   90.00
_cell.angle_beta   90.00
_cell.angle_gamma   90.00
#
_symmetry.space_group_name_H-M   'P 1'
#
loop_
_entity.id
_entity.type
_entity.pdbx_description
1 polymer ?
#
loop_
_entity_poly.entity_id
_entity_poly.type
_entity_poly.pdbx_seq_one_letter_code
_entity_poly.pdbx_strand_id
1 'polypeptide(L)'
;MADVSVLTFNGAPRNVKDVTARNTANAATTAQEYDRQQLTGTYKGRSIVSVFAAEIGSANVWTWLQKRVKAANFTGLRIGDYIDVQLKAGANVPSQTVRYRIAAIDPYYQCGDTAKGHHIAMVPSAPVSVTGDKAVNGSYIKWRDTNDNNGTADEKHPYLCSKLHEWEIGDFLPSLPTECQAAIMPQRVLLNERYASSGKLTDDSGWSWVDLGKVWSLSEIEVYGFQAWSKTGYSIGFDCHFPIFEDTASRILGTRVLWWLRSVMGGSSSSVCYVGSCGTASSGAAAYDWVRPFPCFLVG
;
A
#
# COMPACT_ATOMS: atom_id res chain seq x y z
N MET A 1 26.10 -28.88 25.06
CA MET A 1 25.47 -29.93 25.88
C MET A 1 25.01 -31.04 24.93
N ALA A 2 25.32 -32.30 25.22
CA ALA A 2 24.81 -33.42 24.42
C ALA A 2 23.27 -33.46 24.51
N ASP A 3 22.57 -33.55 23.38
CA ASP A 3 21.10 -33.65 23.34
C ASP A 3 20.70 -35.04 23.87
N VAL A 4 20.38 -35.14 25.16
CA VAL A 4 19.89 -36.39 25.77
C VAL A 4 18.43 -36.58 25.34
N SER A 5 18.24 -37.28 24.23
CA SER A 5 16.93 -37.56 23.64
C SER A 5 16.23 -38.78 24.25
N VAL A 6 17.00 -39.71 24.82
CA VAL A 6 16.54 -40.99 25.37
C VAL A 6 17.24 -41.28 26.69
N LEU A 7 16.48 -41.73 27.69
CA LEU A 7 17.00 -42.35 28.92
C LEU A 7 16.62 -43.82 28.95
N THR A 8 17.56 -44.69 29.32
CA THR A 8 17.28 -46.12 29.48
C THR A 8 16.87 -46.40 30.93
N PHE A 9 15.72 -47.04 31.12
CA PHE A 9 15.21 -47.43 32.43
C PHE A 9 14.91 -48.93 32.43
N ASN A 10 15.56 -49.70 33.31
CA ASN A 10 15.48 -51.18 33.34
C ASN A 10 15.74 -51.85 31.97
N GLY A 11 16.70 -51.34 31.20
CA GLY A 11 17.02 -51.84 29.86
C GLY A 11 16.06 -51.41 28.75
N ALA A 12 14.97 -50.69 29.06
CA ALA A 12 14.04 -50.17 28.07
C ALA A 12 14.30 -48.67 27.77
N PRO A 13 14.39 -48.26 26.49
CA PRO A 13 14.54 -46.86 26.13
C PRO A 13 13.25 -46.08 26.38
N ARG A 14 13.38 -44.88 26.96
CA ARG A 14 12.29 -43.93 27.20
C ARG A 14 12.65 -42.59 26.56
N ASN A 15 11.78 -42.05 25.71
CA ASN A 15 11.93 -40.71 25.17
C ASN A 15 11.74 -39.68 26.28
N VAL A 16 12.70 -38.78 26.43
CA VAL A 16 12.64 -37.67 27.41
C VAL A 16 12.44 -36.34 26.71
N LYS A 17 12.72 -36.30 25.41
CA LYS A 17 12.47 -35.16 24.54
C LYS A 17 10.99 -35.12 24.15
N ASP A 18 10.24 -34.26 24.81
CA ASP A 18 8.93 -33.84 24.31
C ASP A 18 9.12 -32.83 23.18
N VAL A 19 9.14 -33.33 21.94
CA VAL A 19 9.27 -32.50 20.72
C VAL A 19 8.05 -31.60 20.55
N THR A 20 6.86 -32.10 20.88
CA THR A 20 5.61 -31.37 20.74
C THR A 20 5.61 -30.15 21.64
N ALA A 21 5.90 -30.32 22.93
CA ALA A 21 5.96 -29.21 23.89
C ALA A 21 6.99 -28.15 23.47
N ARG A 22 8.17 -28.56 22.96
CA ARG A 22 9.18 -27.62 22.47
C ARG A 22 8.71 -26.87 21.23
N ASN A 23 8.08 -27.54 20.28
CA ASN A 23 7.56 -26.90 19.08
C ASN A 23 6.46 -25.89 19.44
N THR A 24 5.55 -26.26 20.34
CA THR A 24 4.51 -25.36 20.87
C THR A 24 5.11 -24.15 21.57
N ALA A 25 6.11 -24.35 22.44
CA ALA A 25 6.78 -23.25 23.14
C ALA A 25 7.51 -22.30 22.17
N ASN A 26 8.22 -22.85 21.18
CA ASN A 26 8.91 -22.04 20.16
C ASN A 26 7.93 -21.24 19.30
N ALA A 27 6.79 -21.83 18.92
CA ALA A 27 5.75 -21.16 18.17
C ALA A 27 5.15 -20.00 18.97
N ALA A 28 4.83 -20.23 20.25
CA ALA A 28 4.32 -19.21 21.16
C ALA A 28 5.29 -18.04 21.33
N THR A 29 6.58 -18.32 21.61
CA THR A 29 7.62 -17.29 21.74
C THR A 29 7.78 -16.48 20.45
N THR A 30 7.71 -17.12 19.29
CA THR A 30 7.84 -16.43 17.98
C THR A 30 6.64 -15.54 17.67
N ALA A 31 5.43 -15.93 18.11
CA ALA A 31 4.24 -15.10 18.01
C ALA A 31 4.31 -13.90 18.96
N GLN A 32 4.65 -14.14 20.23
CA GLN A 32 4.82 -13.09 21.24
C GLN A 32 5.88 -12.06 20.87
N GLU A 33 6.99 -12.50 20.27
CA GLU A 33 8.03 -11.56 19.82
C GLU A 33 7.56 -10.67 18.67
N TYR A 34 6.70 -11.19 17.78
CA TYR A 34 6.06 -10.35 16.77
C TYR A 34 5.13 -9.33 17.39
N ASP A 35 4.26 -9.74 18.31
CA ASP A 35 3.31 -8.85 18.97
C ASP A 35 4.05 -7.74 19.73
N ARG A 36 5.11 -8.08 20.46
CA ARG A 36 6.00 -7.12 21.13
C ARG A 36 6.64 -6.14 20.13
N GLN A 37 7.10 -6.62 18.98
CA GLN A 37 7.71 -5.79 17.94
C GLN A 37 6.69 -4.86 17.25
N GLN A 38 5.44 -5.31 17.06
CA GLN A 38 4.34 -4.46 16.59
C GLN A 38 4.04 -3.37 17.60
N LEU A 39 3.78 -3.73 18.86
CA LEU A 39 3.45 -2.80 19.96
C LEU A 39 4.52 -1.72 20.18
N THR A 40 5.79 -2.04 19.90
CA THR A 40 6.91 -1.11 20.08
C THR A 40 7.35 -0.42 18.80
N GLY A 41 6.70 -0.67 17.65
CA GLY A 41 7.11 -0.13 16.35
C GLY A 41 8.51 -0.61 15.90
N THR A 42 9.01 -1.70 16.48
CA THR A 42 10.35 -2.23 16.18
C THR A 42 10.35 -3.28 15.08
N TYR A 43 9.18 -3.74 14.64
CA TYR A 43 9.09 -4.68 13.53
C TYR A 43 9.54 -4.06 12.20
N LYS A 44 10.70 -4.50 11.70
CA LYS A 44 11.26 -3.98 10.43
C LYS A 44 10.69 -4.67 9.17
N GLY A 45 9.85 -5.68 9.34
CA GLY A 45 9.40 -6.55 8.24
C GLY A 45 10.42 -7.64 7.91
N ARG A 46 9.95 -8.73 7.32
CA ARG A 46 10.81 -9.81 6.80
C ARG A 46 10.54 -9.98 5.31
N SER A 47 11.55 -10.45 4.59
CA SER A 47 11.39 -10.82 3.18
C SER A 47 10.46 -12.01 3.05
N ILE A 48 9.34 -11.86 2.34
CA ILE A 48 8.40 -12.94 2.02
C ILE A 48 9.12 -14.04 1.23
N VAL A 49 10.00 -13.65 0.30
CA VAL A 49 10.81 -14.58 -0.50
C VAL A 49 11.67 -15.47 0.39
N SER A 50 12.24 -14.91 1.46
CA SER A 50 13.11 -15.65 2.37
C SER A 50 12.33 -16.52 3.36
N VAL A 51 11.27 -15.96 3.97
CA VAL A 51 10.47 -16.66 4.99
C VAL A 51 9.71 -17.85 4.38
N PHE A 52 9.25 -17.71 3.14
CA PHE A 52 8.45 -18.71 2.45
C PHE A 52 9.18 -19.41 1.31
N ALA A 53 10.52 -19.37 1.30
CA ALA A 53 11.34 -19.94 0.22
C ALA A 53 10.97 -21.39 -0.13
N ALA A 54 10.69 -22.23 0.88
CA ALA A 54 10.29 -23.61 0.67
C ALA A 54 8.91 -23.76 0.03
N GLU A 55 7.94 -22.90 0.37
CA GLU A 55 6.60 -22.92 -0.22
C GLU A 55 6.58 -22.32 -1.63
N ILE A 56 7.41 -21.29 -1.86
CA ILE A 56 7.57 -20.65 -3.17
C ILE A 56 8.23 -21.63 -4.14
N GLY A 57 9.30 -22.32 -3.71
CA GLY A 57 10.00 -23.31 -4.52
C GLY A 57 10.50 -22.70 -5.84
N SER A 58 10.08 -23.27 -6.96
CA SER A 58 10.41 -22.78 -8.31
C SER A 58 9.41 -21.74 -8.86
N ALA A 59 8.34 -21.41 -8.13
CA ALA A 59 7.36 -20.44 -8.56
C ALA A 59 7.87 -18.99 -8.38
N ASN A 60 7.30 -18.05 -9.12
CA ASN A 60 7.49 -16.63 -8.84
C ASN A 60 6.74 -16.26 -7.54
N VAL A 61 7.35 -15.40 -6.70
CA VAL A 61 6.75 -14.96 -5.43
C VAL A 61 5.36 -14.35 -5.61
N TRP A 62 5.10 -13.63 -6.72
CA TRP A 62 3.81 -13.01 -7.00
C TRP A 62 2.74 -14.05 -7.34
N THR A 63 3.08 -15.04 -8.17
CA THR A 63 2.18 -16.16 -8.49
C THR A 63 1.86 -16.97 -7.23
N TRP A 64 2.86 -17.23 -6.39
CA TRP A 64 2.68 -17.92 -5.11
C TRP A 64 1.78 -17.12 -4.16
N LEU A 65 2.04 -15.82 -4.01
CA LEU A 65 1.26 -14.96 -3.11
C LEU A 65 -0.19 -14.85 -3.58
N GLN A 66 -0.42 -14.64 -4.87
CA GLN A 66 -1.76 -14.60 -5.46
C GLN A 66 -2.54 -15.90 -5.19
N LYS A 67 -1.89 -17.07 -5.36
CA LYS A 67 -2.52 -18.37 -5.08
C LYS A 67 -2.93 -18.48 -3.62
N ARG A 68 -2.10 -18.01 -2.69
CA ARG A 68 -2.42 -18.01 -1.26
C ARG A 68 -3.57 -17.07 -0.92
N VAL A 69 -3.56 -15.87 -1.48
CA VAL A 69 -4.63 -14.87 -1.31
C VAL A 69 -5.97 -15.44 -1.79
N LYS A 70 -6.03 -15.97 -3.01
CA LYS A 70 -7.26 -16.59 -3.56
C LYS A 70 -7.77 -17.78 -2.75
N ALA A 71 -6.88 -18.48 -2.05
CA ALA A 71 -7.21 -19.58 -1.16
C ALA A 71 -7.51 -19.14 0.29
N ALA A 72 -7.60 -17.84 0.57
CA ALA A 72 -7.75 -17.26 1.91
C ALA A 72 -6.66 -17.71 2.91
N ASN A 73 -5.46 -18.05 2.41
CA ASN A 73 -4.38 -18.58 3.22
C ASN A 73 -3.36 -17.49 3.55
N PHE A 74 -3.59 -16.78 4.65
CA PHE A 74 -2.71 -15.72 5.15
C PHE A 74 -1.73 -16.17 6.25
N THR A 75 -1.73 -17.45 6.60
CA THR A 75 -0.94 -18.00 7.72
C THR A 75 0.53 -17.60 7.66
N GLY A 76 1.01 -16.93 8.71
CA GLY A 76 2.41 -16.53 8.85
C GLY A 76 2.83 -15.27 8.10
N LEU A 77 1.96 -14.70 7.26
CA LEU A 77 2.13 -13.35 6.70
C LEU A 77 1.85 -12.32 7.80
N ARG A 78 2.61 -11.22 7.79
CA ARG A 78 2.55 -10.17 8.81
C ARG A 78 2.48 -8.79 8.18
N ILE A 79 1.77 -7.86 8.82
CA ILE A 79 1.83 -6.45 8.42
C ILE A 79 3.27 -5.98 8.48
N GLY A 80 3.77 -5.43 7.38
CA GLY A 80 5.15 -4.99 7.21
C GLY A 80 6.11 -6.02 6.58
N ASP A 81 5.75 -7.31 6.43
CA ASP A 81 6.50 -8.24 5.57
C ASP A 81 6.58 -7.70 4.15
N TYR A 82 7.65 -8.00 3.41
CA TYR A 82 7.98 -7.26 2.20
C TYR A 82 8.48 -8.12 1.02
N ILE A 83 8.35 -7.55 -0.18
CA ILE A 83 8.95 -8.02 -1.44
C ILE A 83 9.69 -6.83 -2.06
N ASP A 84 10.95 -7.04 -2.45
CA ASP A 84 11.73 -6.05 -3.19
C ASP A 84 11.43 -6.18 -4.70
N VAL A 85 10.95 -5.11 -5.32
CA VAL A 85 10.47 -5.09 -6.71
C VAL A 85 11.43 -4.31 -7.57
N GLN A 86 11.94 -4.95 -8.62
CA GLN A 86 12.79 -4.28 -9.61
C GLN A 86 11.91 -3.65 -10.69
N LEU A 87 11.91 -2.32 -10.76
CA LEU A 87 11.18 -1.60 -11.80
C LEU A 87 12.03 -1.54 -13.07
N LYS A 88 11.41 -1.90 -14.19
CA LYS A 88 11.99 -1.69 -15.52
C LYS A 88 11.94 -0.20 -15.84
N ALA A 89 13.07 0.36 -16.28
CA ALA A 89 13.08 1.75 -16.75
C ALA A 89 12.11 1.94 -17.93
N GLY A 90 11.31 3.00 -17.85
CA GLY A 90 10.43 3.50 -18.90
C GLY A 90 10.71 4.98 -19.19
N ALA A 91 9.88 5.59 -20.04
CA ALA A 91 10.04 7.02 -20.38
C ALA A 91 9.98 7.92 -19.14
N ASN A 92 9.06 7.65 -18.21
CA ASN A 92 8.84 8.47 -17.02
C ASN A 92 9.11 7.75 -15.68
N VAL A 93 9.71 6.55 -15.72
CA VAL A 93 10.05 5.76 -14.53
C VAL A 93 11.53 5.34 -14.63
N PRO A 94 12.40 5.73 -13.69
CA PRO A 94 13.78 5.29 -13.70
C PRO A 94 13.90 3.83 -13.23
N SER A 95 14.98 3.15 -13.62
CA SER A 95 15.36 1.88 -13.00
C SER A 95 15.59 2.09 -11.52
N GLN A 96 14.85 1.37 -10.68
CA GLN A 96 14.96 1.45 -9.22
C GLN A 96 14.39 0.18 -8.57
N THR A 97 14.89 -0.15 -7.38
CA THR A 97 14.29 -1.17 -6.52
C THR A 97 13.31 -0.50 -5.57
N VAL A 98 12.05 -0.94 -5.58
CA VAL A 98 11.03 -0.49 -4.63
C VAL A 98 10.64 -1.64 -3.73
N ARG A 99 10.87 -1.48 -2.43
CA ARG A 99 10.38 -2.43 -1.43
C ARG A 99 8.90 -2.21 -1.17
N TYR A 100 8.07 -3.18 -1.50
CA TYR A 100 6.65 -3.18 -1.17
C TYR A 100 6.39 -3.98 0.10
N ARG A 101 5.61 -3.43 1.02
CA ARG A 101 5.27 -4.01 2.32
C ARG A 101 3.78 -4.31 2.38
N ILE A 102 3.42 -5.39 3.07
CA ILE A 102 2.02 -5.70 3.43
C ILE A 102 1.49 -4.57 4.31
N ALA A 103 0.57 -3.78 3.78
CA ALA A 103 -0.05 -2.67 4.47
C ALA A 103 -1.28 -3.10 5.28
N ALA A 104 -2.07 -3.98 4.69
CA ALA A 104 -3.30 -4.54 5.25
C ALA A 104 -3.58 -5.90 4.58
N ILE A 105 -4.29 -6.77 5.29
CA ILE A 105 -4.83 -8.03 4.76
C ILE A 105 -6.34 -7.89 4.78
N ASP A 106 -6.99 -8.14 3.64
CA ASP A 106 -8.43 -8.04 3.46
C ASP A 106 -9.09 -6.72 3.91
N PRO A 107 -8.47 -5.52 3.71
CA PRO A 107 -9.07 -4.25 4.16
C PRO A 107 -10.46 -3.97 3.56
N TYR A 108 -10.76 -4.53 2.39
CA TYR A 108 -12.02 -4.31 1.67
C TYR A 108 -12.78 -5.61 1.39
N TYR A 109 -12.55 -6.67 2.16
CA TYR A 109 -13.12 -8.00 1.86
C TYR A 109 -14.64 -7.97 1.97
N GLN A 110 -15.32 -8.47 0.93
CA GLN A 110 -16.78 -8.42 0.78
C GLN A 110 -17.39 -7.00 0.78
N CYS A 111 -16.57 -5.95 0.71
CA CYS A 111 -17.02 -4.57 0.57
C CYS A 111 -17.15 -4.19 -0.91
N GLY A 112 -17.95 -3.15 -1.19
CA GLY A 112 -18.12 -2.57 -2.52
C GLY A 112 -19.56 -2.62 -3.03
N ASP A 113 -19.82 -1.97 -4.16
CA ASP A 113 -21.02 -2.24 -4.97
C ASP A 113 -21.01 -3.64 -5.59
N THR A 114 -19.83 -4.23 -5.71
CA THR A 114 -19.61 -5.65 -5.98
C THR A 114 -18.68 -6.21 -4.91
N ALA A 115 -19.05 -7.35 -4.32
CA ALA A 115 -18.26 -7.99 -3.27
C ALA A 115 -16.84 -8.31 -3.75
N LYS A 116 -15.85 -7.74 -3.08
CA LYS A 116 -14.43 -8.00 -3.38
C LYS A 116 -13.97 -9.32 -2.76
N GLY A 117 -13.22 -10.10 -3.53
CA GLY A 117 -12.53 -11.30 -3.04
C GLY A 117 -11.41 -10.98 -2.05
N HIS A 118 -10.73 -12.03 -1.59
CA HIS A 118 -9.56 -11.89 -0.73
C HIS A 118 -8.44 -11.10 -1.41
N HIS A 119 -7.75 -10.24 -0.69
CA HIS A 119 -6.67 -9.40 -1.20
C HIS A 119 -5.69 -8.95 -0.11
N ILE A 120 -4.51 -8.54 -0.54
CA ILE A 120 -3.51 -7.89 0.31
C ILE A 120 -3.19 -6.52 -0.27
N ALA A 121 -3.27 -5.48 0.55
CA ALA A 121 -2.79 -4.15 0.17
C ALA A 121 -1.28 -4.08 0.33
N MET A 122 -0.59 -3.68 -0.72
CA MET A 122 0.86 -3.51 -0.76
C MET A 122 1.18 -2.03 -0.96
N VAL A 123 2.02 -1.48 -0.08
CA VAL A 123 2.49 -0.09 -0.15
C VAL A 123 4.01 -0.04 -0.25
N PRO A 124 4.60 0.94 -0.97
CA PRO A 124 6.04 1.07 -1.03
C PRO A 124 6.59 1.55 0.33
N SER A 125 7.81 1.14 0.66
CA SER A 125 8.45 1.53 1.93
C SER A 125 9.05 2.93 1.91
N ALA A 126 8.97 3.64 0.78
CA ALA A 126 9.39 5.03 0.57
C ALA A 126 8.75 5.56 -0.74
N PRO A 127 8.56 6.88 -0.90
CA PRO A 127 8.05 7.46 -2.15
C PRO A 127 8.95 7.17 -3.35
N VAL A 128 8.32 6.91 -4.49
CA VAL A 128 8.98 6.46 -5.73
C VAL A 128 9.55 7.64 -6.52
N SER A 129 10.73 7.48 -7.10
CA SER A 129 11.33 8.53 -7.93
C SER A 129 10.74 8.54 -9.34
N VAL A 130 10.59 9.72 -9.92
CA VAL A 130 10.10 9.96 -11.29
C VAL A 130 11.26 10.43 -12.18
N THR A 131 11.19 10.16 -13.48
CA THR A 131 12.12 10.69 -14.50
C THR A 131 11.35 11.17 -15.74
N GLY A 132 12.05 11.66 -16.76
CA GLY A 132 11.45 12.04 -18.04
C GLY A 132 10.59 13.28 -17.97
N ASP A 133 9.68 13.42 -18.94
CA ASP A 133 8.87 14.63 -19.15
C ASP A 133 7.84 14.88 -18.04
N LYS A 134 7.48 13.83 -17.29
CA LYS A 134 6.58 13.96 -16.13
C LYS A 134 7.33 14.31 -14.84
N ALA A 135 8.67 14.21 -14.82
CA ALA A 135 9.45 14.61 -13.65
C ALA A 135 9.58 16.13 -13.56
N VAL A 136 9.53 16.63 -12.33
CA VAL A 136 9.79 18.02 -11.98
C VAL A 136 10.77 18.09 -10.82
N ASN A 137 11.56 19.17 -10.76
CA ASN A 137 12.56 19.41 -9.72
C ASN A 137 13.46 18.18 -9.41
N GLY A 138 13.89 17.50 -10.47
CA GLY A 138 14.68 16.28 -10.39
C GLY A 138 13.82 15.01 -10.43
N SER A 139 13.18 14.63 -9.32
CA SER A 139 12.56 13.30 -9.16
C SER A 139 11.14 13.31 -8.60
N TYR A 140 10.46 14.45 -8.72
CA TYR A 140 9.10 14.68 -8.21
C TYR A 140 8.09 14.73 -9.35
N ILE A 141 6.81 14.77 -9.00
CA ILE A 141 5.71 14.91 -9.97
C ILE A 141 4.72 15.94 -9.45
N LYS A 142 4.13 16.72 -10.36
CA LYS A 142 2.96 17.54 -10.02
C LYS A 142 1.73 16.65 -9.96
N TRP A 143 0.83 16.89 -9.01
CA TRP A 143 -0.46 16.18 -8.99
C TRP A 143 -1.29 16.53 -10.23
N ARG A 144 -1.24 17.81 -10.65
CA ARG A 144 -1.74 18.30 -11.94
C ARG A 144 -0.87 19.47 -12.41
N ASP A 145 -0.80 19.73 -13.72
CA ASP A 145 0.05 20.80 -14.26
C ASP A 145 -0.38 22.22 -13.86
N THR A 146 -1.66 22.40 -13.53
CA THR A 146 -2.24 23.64 -13.01
C THR A 146 -2.82 23.43 -11.61
N ASN A 147 -3.02 24.52 -10.88
CA ASN A 147 -3.63 24.54 -9.55
C ASN A 147 -5.15 24.30 -9.62
N ASP A 148 -5.52 23.09 -10.02
CA ASP A 148 -6.89 22.65 -10.24
C ASP A 148 -7.09 21.25 -9.69
N ASN A 149 -8.08 21.11 -8.80
CA ASN A 149 -8.44 19.84 -8.17
C ASN A 149 -9.88 19.41 -8.52
N ASN A 150 -10.44 19.90 -9.62
CA ASN A 150 -11.76 19.50 -10.09
C ASN A 150 -11.65 18.43 -11.19
N GLY A 151 -12.71 17.66 -11.39
CA GLY A 151 -12.92 16.87 -12.61
C GLY A 151 -13.25 17.76 -13.81
N THR A 152 -13.66 17.09 -14.89
CA THR A 152 -14.15 17.66 -16.14
C THR A 152 -15.61 17.22 -16.38
N ALA A 153 -16.19 17.65 -17.50
CA ALA A 153 -17.52 17.23 -17.92
C ALA A 153 -17.61 15.71 -18.15
N ASP A 154 -16.55 15.12 -18.68
CA ASP A 154 -16.48 13.72 -19.07
C ASP A 154 -16.03 12.82 -17.90
N GLU A 155 -15.18 13.35 -17.02
CA GLU A 155 -14.66 12.62 -15.85
C GLU A 155 -14.73 13.51 -14.61
N LYS A 156 -15.71 13.29 -13.76
CA LYS A 156 -16.02 14.16 -12.61
C LYS A 156 -15.09 13.96 -11.43
N HIS A 157 -14.30 12.89 -11.42
CA HIS A 157 -13.42 12.54 -10.31
C HIS A 157 -12.05 13.22 -10.46
N PRO A 158 -11.68 14.16 -9.55
CA PRO A 158 -10.43 14.90 -9.69
C PRO A 158 -9.18 14.04 -9.86
N TYR A 159 -9.12 12.96 -9.09
CA TYR A 159 -7.98 12.05 -9.07
C TYR A 159 -7.83 11.30 -10.40
N LEU A 160 -8.93 10.84 -11.02
CA LEU A 160 -8.86 10.17 -12.31
C LEU A 160 -8.41 11.13 -13.43
N CYS A 161 -8.71 12.42 -13.30
CA CYS A 161 -8.18 13.48 -14.17
C CYS A 161 -6.75 13.96 -13.80
N SER A 162 -6.10 13.38 -12.80
CA SER A 162 -4.81 13.88 -12.31
C SER A 162 -3.64 13.36 -13.15
N LYS A 163 -2.58 14.17 -13.24
CA LYS A 163 -1.31 13.76 -13.86
C LYS A 163 -0.63 12.65 -13.08
N LEU A 164 -0.83 12.64 -11.76
CA LEU A 164 -0.39 11.56 -10.87
C LEU A 164 -1.01 10.23 -11.29
N HIS A 165 -2.33 10.17 -11.43
CA HIS A 165 -3.04 8.95 -11.82
C HIS A 165 -2.68 8.49 -13.24
N GLU A 166 -2.56 9.44 -14.17
CA GLU A 166 -2.09 9.16 -15.52
C GLU A 166 -0.69 8.52 -15.52
N TRP A 167 0.24 9.01 -14.69
CA TRP A 167 1.56 8.41 -14.52
C TRP A 167 1.49 7.01 -13.87
N GLU A 168 0.64 6.82 -12.86
CA GLU A 168 0.50 5.53 -12.18
C GLU A 168 0.05 4.41 -13.13
N ILE A 169 -0.92 4.70 -14.00
CA ILE A 169 -1.47 3.72 -14.95
C ILE A 169 -0.65 3.63 -16.23
N GLY A 170 -0.24 4.77 -16.80
CA GLY A 170 0.42 4.83 -18.10
C GLY A 170 1.92 4.52 -18.06
N ASP A 171 2.59 4.81 -16.94
CA ASP A 171 4.05 4.70 -16.84
C ASP A 171 4.49 3.71 -15.74
N PHE A 172 3.93 3.83 -14.54
CA PHE A 172 4.35 3.02 -13.38
C PHE A 172 3.89 1.56 -13.48
N LEU A 173 2.61 1.30 -13.75
CA LEU A 173 2.08 -0.05 -13.87
C LEU A 173 2.86 -0.91 -14.90
N PRO A 174 3.15 -0.42 -16.13
CA PRO A 174 3.98 -1.15 -17.10
C PRO A 174 5.43 -1.38 -16.67
N SER A 175 5.96 -0.59 -15.73
CA SER A 175 7.32 -0.74 -15.19
C SER A 175 7.47 -1.91 -14.20
N LEU A 176 6.36 -2.37 -13.62
CA LEU A 176 6.36 -3.52 -12.70
C LEU A 176 6.70 -4.82 -13.45
N PRO A 177 7.29 -5.82 -12.79
CA PRO A 177 7.48 -7.14 -13.38
C PRO A 177 6.16 -7.74 -13.88
N THR A 178 6.18 -8.47 -15.00
CA THR A 178 4.98 -9.06 -15.61
C THR A 178 4.19 -9.93 -14.64
N GLU A 179 4.88 -10.73 -13.82
CA GLU A 179 4.25 -11.59 -12.82
C GLU A 179 3.58 -10.78 -11.70
N CYS A 180 4.14 -9.62 -11.34
CA CYS A 180 3.50 -8.68 -10.42
C CYS A 180 2.24 -8.09 -11.04
N GLN A 181 2.31 -7.62 -12.29
CA GLN A 181 1.15 -7.06 -13.01
C GLN A 181 0.00 -8.07 -13.14
N ALA A 182 0.31 -9.36 -13.30
CA ALA A 182 -0.65 -10.45 -13.36
C ALA A 182 -1.26 -10.81 -12.00
N ALA A 183 -0.51 -10.61 -10.91
CA ALA A 183 -0.95 -10.90 -9.55
C ALA A 183 -1.82 -9.79 -8.93
N ILE A 184 -1.73 -8.56 -9.46
CA ILE A 184 -2.46 -7.40 -8.92
C ILE A 184 -3.81 -7.19 -9.63
N MET A 185 -4.77 -6.69 -8.85
CA MET A 185 -6.17 -6.49 -9.27
C MET A 185 -6.56 -5.01 -9.31
N PRO A 186 -7.56 -4.62 -10.13
CA PRO A 186 -8.12 -3.28 -10.09
C PRO A 186 -8.77 -2.95 -8.73
N GLN A 187 -8.67 -1.70 -8.32
CA GLN A 187 -9.27 -1.21 -7.08
C GLN A 187 -10.52 -0.39 -7.36
N ARG A 188 -11.69 -1.03 -7.22
CA ARG A 188 -13.00 -0.38 -7.25
C ARG A 188 -13.32 0.29 -5.91
N VAL A 189 -13.69 1.57 -5.95
CA VAL A 189 -13.96 2.42 -4.77
C VAL A 189 -15.14 3.36 -5.00
N LEU A 190 -15.69 3.92 -3.92
CA LEU A 190 -16.62 5.05 -3.97
C LEU A 190 -15.81 6.36 -3.93
N LEU A 191 -15.58 6.98 -5.09
CA LEU A 191 -14.69 8.13 -5.25
C LEU A 191 -15.47 9.44 -5.28
N ASN A 192 -14.90 10.52 -4.75
CA ASN A 192 -15.53 11.83 -4.73
C ASN A 192 -15.61 12.46 -6.14
N GLU A 193 -16.77 13.00 -6.47
CA GLU A 193 -17.01 13.83 -7.63
C GLU A 193 -16.85 15.31 -7.26
N ARG A 194 -16.14 16.06 -8.10
CA ARG A 194 -16.00 17.51 -7.94
C ARG A 194 -15.96 18.17 -9.30
N TYR A 195 -17.13 18.43 -9.85
CA TYR A 195 -17.27 19.12 -11.12
C TYR A 195 -18.61 19.87 -11.18
N ALA A 196 -18.59 21.08 -11.72
CA ALA A 196 -19.78 21.82 -12.12
C ALA A 196 -19.51 22.60 -13.42
N SER A 197 -20.54 22.73 -14.25
CA SER A 197 -20.45 23.54 -15.48
C SER A 197 -20.37 25.05 -15.21
N SER A 198 -20.80 25.49 -14.03
CA SER A 198 -20.83 26.90 -13.62
C SER A 198 -19.50 27.44 -13.08
N GLY A 199 -18.46 26.61 -12.98
CA GLY A 199 -17.16 27.01 -12.46
C GLY A 199 -16.51 25.97 -11.54
N LYS A 200 -15.34 26.32 -11.00
CA LYS A 200 -14.59 25.44 -10.10
C LYS A 200 -15.23 25.37 -8.72
N LEU A 201 -15.41 24.15 -8.23
CA LEU A 201 -15.91 23.86 -6.89
C LEU A 201 -14.74 23.81 -5.89
N THR A 202 -15.03 24.19 -4.65
CA THR A 202 -14.10 24.10 -3.51
C THR A 202 -14.32 22.84 -2.68
N ASP A 203 -15.48 22.21 -2.82
CA ASP A 203 -15.92 21.02 -2.08
C ASP A 203 -16.54 20.01 -3.03
N ASP A 204 -16.61 18.76 -2.59
CA ASP A 204 -17.13 17.66 -3.40
C ASP A 204 -18.65 17.77 -3.57
N SER A 205 -19.14 17.50 -4.78
CA SER A 205 -20.56 17.60 -5.13
C SER A 205 -21.30 16.26 -5.07
N GLY A 206 -20.56 15.15 -4.98
CA GLY A 206 -21.12 13.80 -4.96
C GLY A 206 -20.01 12.75 -4.88
N TRP A 207 -20.39 11.51 -5.17
CA TRP A 207 -19.50 10.37 -5.30
C TRP A 207 -20.12 9.32 -6.22
N SER A 208 -19.29 8.50 -6.86
CA SER A 208 -19.77 7.32 -7.56
C SER A 208 -18.75 6.19 -7.55
N TRP A 209 -19.23 4.98 -7.83
CA TRP A 209 -18.40 3.78 -7.87
C TRP A 209 -17.59 3.74 -9.15
N VAL A 210 -16.27 3.80 -9.01
CA VAL A 210 -15.32 3.80 -10.13
C VAL A 210 -14.13 2.90 -9.85
N ASP A 211 -13.48 2.45 -10.93
CA ASP A 211 -12.23 1.70 -10.85
C ASP A 211 -11.05 2.68 -10.91
N LEU A 212 -10.22 2.66 -9.86
CA LEU A 212 -8.94 3.39 -9.85
C LEU A 212 -7.87 2.72 -10.72
N GLY A 213 -8.16 1.59 -11.38
CA GLY A 213 -7.13 0.76 -12.00
C GLY A 213 -6.33 -0.07 -11.00
N LYS A 214 -5.22 -0.66 -11.46
CA LYS A 214 -4.41 -1.64 -10.71
C LYS A 214 -3.39 -1.00 -9.74
N VAL A 215 -3.08 0.27 -9.94
CA VAL A 215 -2.15 1.04 -9.12
C VAL A 215 -2.81 2.38 -8.79
N TRP A 216 -2.72 2.80 -7.52
CA TRP A 216 -3.29 4.08 -7.09
C TRP A 216 -2.49 4.72 -5.94
N SER A 217 -2.71 6.01 -5.71
CA SER A 217 -2.25 6.76 -4.54
C SER A 217 -3.30 6.69 -3.43
N LEU A 218 -2.83 6.53 -2.20
CA LEU A 218 -3.70 6.36 -1.03
C LEU A 218 -4.56 7.60 -0.75
N SER A 219 -5.71 7.40 -0.09
CA SER A 219 -6.50 8.49 0.48
C SER A 219 -6.02 8.87 1.88
N GLU A 220 -6.50 10.00 2.39
CA GLU A 220 -6.32 10.36 3.80
C GLU A 220 -6.87 9.29 4.75
N ILE A 221 -7.94 8.59 4.41
CA ILE A 221 -8.50 7.54 5.26
C ILE A 221 -7.58 6.34 5.31
N GLU A 222 -7.03 5.91 4.18
CA GLU A 222 -6.07 4.80 4.12
C GLU A 222 -4.81 5.05 4.97
N VAL A 223 -4.42 6.33 5.14
CA VAL A 223 -3.17 6.75 5.80
C VAL A 223 -3.35 7.25 7.23
N TYR A 224 -4.43 7.96 7.52
CA TYR A 224 -4.68 8.61 8.80
C TYR A 224 -5.85 8.00 9.56
N GLY A 225 -6.76 7.33 8.85
CA GLY A 225 -8.03 6.84 9.38
C GLY A 225 -9.11 7.93 9.56
N PHE A 226 -8.82 9.17 9.15
CA PHE A 226 -9.75 10.30 9.19
C PHE A 226 -9.38 11.36 8.15
N GLN A 227 -10.30 12.29 7.88
CA GLN A 227 -10.08 13.41 6.97
C GLN A 227 -9.39 14.55 7.72
N ALA A 228 -8.15 14.88 7.36
CA ALA A 228 -7.47 16.03 7.95
C ALA A 228 -7.69 17.30 7.11
N TRP A 229 -7.61 17.19 5.78
CA TRP A 229 -7.71 18.33 4.85
C TRP A 229 -8.78 18.18 3.77
N SER A 230 -9.08 16.96 3.35
CA SER A 230 -10.32 16.71 2.62
C SER A 230 -11.50 17.06 3.52
N LYS A 231 -12.53 17.66 2.93
CA LYS A 231 -13.80 17.92 3.62
C LYS A 231 -14.91 17.35 2.75
N THR A 232 -16.15 17.49 3.22
CA THR A 232 -17.36 16.88 2.66
C THR A 232 -17.42 15.36 2.86
N GLY A 233 -18.63 14.84 3.15
CA GLY A 233 -18.85 13.42 3.46
C GLY A 233 -18.58 12.47 2.29
N TYR A 234 -18.39 13.00 1.08
CA TYR A 234 -18.16 12.20 -0.12
C TYR A 234 -16.71 11.70 -0.29
N SER A 235 -15.75 12.20 0.48
CA SER A 235 -14.33 11.81 0.36
C SER A 235 -13.87 10.68 1.29
N ILE A 236 -14.81 9.97 1.94
CA ILE A 236 -14.53 8.85 2.89
C ILE A 236 -15.29 7.57 2.61
N GLY A 237 -16.12 7.53 1.56
CA GLY A 237 -17.25 6.59 1.48
C GLY A 237 -16.92 5.11 1.55
N PHE A 238 -15.72 4.70 1.16
CA PHE A 238 -15.33 3.30 1.05
C PHE A 238 -14.03 2.93 1.78
N ASP A 239 -13.18 3.92 2.00
CA ASP A 239 -11.80 3.70 2.40
C ASP A 239 -11.71 3.31 3.88
N CYS A 240 -10.67 2.56 4.24
CA CYS A 240 -10.39 2.21 5.63
C CYS A 240 -8.90 2.38 5.95
N HIS A 241 -8.57 2.63 7.22
CA HIS A 241 -7.20 2.84 7.66
C HIS A 241 -6.35 1.57 7.51
N PHE A 242 -5.16 1.71 6.90
CA PHE A 242 -4.23 0.58 6.82
C PHE A 242 -3.36 0.50 8.08
N PRO A 243 -3.26 -0.67 8.73
CA PRO A 243 -2.56 -0.83 10.00
C PRO A 243 -1.04 -0.55 9.91
N ILE A 244 -0.45 -0.55 8.71
CA ILE A 244 0.95 -0.12 8.55
C ILE A 244 1.18 1.37 8.88
N PHE A 245 0.13 2.19 8.90
CA PHE A 245 0.19 3.63 9.18
C PHE A 245 -0.26 4.01 10.61
N GLU A 246 -0.04 3.11 11.57
CA GLU A 246 -0.49 3.23 12.95
C GLU A 246 -0.04 4.52 13.66
N ASP A 247 1.19 4.97 13.40
CA ASP A 247 1.78 6.15 14.04
C ASP A 247 2.37 7.17 13.05
N THR A 248 2.73 8.37 13.53
CA THR A 248 3.33 9.40 12.67
C THR A 248 4.67 8.98 12.07
N ALA A 249 5.48 8.18 12.77
CA ALA A 249 6.78 7.74 12.28
C ALA A 249 6.65 6.75 11.12
N SER A 250 5.62 5.91 11.16
CA SER A 250 5.29 4.94 10.12
C SER A 250 4.97 5.61 8.78
N ARG A 251 4.43 6.84 8.78
CA ARG A 251 4.10 7.62 7.57
C ARG A 251 5.32 8.28 6.91
N ILE A 252 6.41 8.44 7.66
CA ILE A 252 7.69 8.93 7.13
C ILE A 252 8.35 7.85 6.28
N LEU A 253 8.07 6.56 6.54
CA LEU A 253 8.51 5.46 5.67
C LEU A 253 10.01 5.55 5.32
N GLY A 254 10.84 5.77 6.34
CA GLY A 254 12.30 5.82 6.24
C GLY A 254 12.88 6.99 5.43
N THR A 255 12.06 7.85 4.82
CA THR A 255 12.52 8.98 3.99
C THR A 255 11.68 10.22 4.28
N ARG A 256 12.33 11.34 4.61
CA ARG A 256 11.64 12.62 4.87
C ARG A 256 11.24 13.32 3.57
N VAL A 257 10.62 12.58 2.65
CA VAL A 257 10.17 13.03 1.34
C VAL A 257 8.66 13.07 1.35
N LEU A 258 8.10 14.14 0.81
CA LEU A 258 6.67 14.31 0.72
C LEU A 258 6.08 13.45 -0.38
N TRP A 259 4.84 13.02 -0.17
CA TRP A 259 4.16 12.22 -1.16
C TRP A 259 2.66 12.52 -1.26
N TRP A 260 2.17 12.50 -2.50
CA TRP A 260 0.81 12.85 -2.83
C TRP A 260 -0.19 11.82 -2.32
N LEU A 261 -1.37 12.31 -1.94
CA LEU A 261 -2.58 11.50 -1.75
C LEU A 261 -3.52 11.72 -2.94
N ARG A 262 -4.45 10.79 -3.16
CA ARG A 262 -5.54 11.02 -4.12
C ARG A 262 -6.60 12.00 -3.61
N SER A 263 -6.64 12.23 -2.30
CA SER A 263 -7.59 13.12 -1.64
C SER A 263 -7.35 14.59 -2.04
N VAL A 264 -8.43 15.31 -2.34
CA VAL A 264 -8.40 16.74 -2.67
C VAL A 264 -8.85 17.56 -1.45
N MET A 265 -8.27 18.75 -1.26
CA MET A 265 -8.58 19.60 -0.09
C MET A 265 -10.01 20.13 -0.19
N GLY A 266 -10.74 20.14 0.92
CA GLY A 266 -12.03 20.84 1.03
C GLY A 266 -11.87 22.33 1.32
N GLY A 267 -12.79 23.15 0.83
CA GLY A 267 -12.70 24.61 0.86
C GLY A 267 -11.64 25.21 -0.07
N SER A 268 -11.11 24.44 -1.03
CA SER A 268 -10.13 24.90 -2.02
C SER A 268 -10.34 24.22 -3.37
N SER A 269 -10.33 24.97 -4.46
CA SER A 269 -10.37 24.44 -5.83
C SER A 269 -8.98 24.16 -6.42
N SER A 270 -7.92 24.48 -5.68
CA SER A 270 -6.53 24.50 -6.16
C SER A 270 -5.59 23.56 -5.42
N SER A 271 -6.01 23.06 -4.26
CA SER A 271 -5.12 22.34 -3.33
C SER A 271 -5.48 20.86 -3.23
N VAL A 272 -4.47 20.02 -3.09
CA VAL A 272 -4.61 18.56 -2.92
C VAL A 272 -3.83 18.10 -1.70
N CYS A 273 -4.22 16.95 -1.14
CA CYS A 273 -3.66 16.46 0.10
C CYS A 273 -2.35 15.69 -0.16
N TYR A 274 -1.46 15.74 0.80
CA TYR A 274 -0.20 15.00 0.78
C TYR A 274 0.25 14.68 2.20
N VAL A 275 1.21 13.78 2.32
CA VAL A 275 1.89 13.49 3.59
C VAL A 275 3.18 14.30 3.67
N GLY A 276 3.30 15.10 4.73
CA GLY A 276 4.46 15.94 4.99
C GLY A 276 5.71 15.12 5.35
N SER A 277 6.89 15.71 5.21
CA SER A 277 8.20 15.09 5.58
C SER A 277 8.35 14.76 7.07
N CYS A 278 7.41 15.21 7.89
CA CYS A 278 7.29 14.90 9.32
C CYS A 278 6.16 13.90 9.62
N GLY A 279 5.56 13.26 8.61
CA GLY A 279 4.43 12.34 8.76
C GLY A 279 3.08 13.02 9.03
N THR A 280 3.04 14.35 8.88
CA THR A 280 1.85 15.17 9.12
C THR A 280 0.92 15.17 7.92
N ALA A 281 -0.39 15.20 8.17
CA ALA A 281 -1.35 15.53 7.11
C ALA A 281 -1.17 16.98 6.66
N SER A 282 -1.14 17.20 5.36
CA SER A 282 -0.94 18.53 4.78
C SER A 282 -1.67 18.65 3.44
N SER A 283 -1.81 19.88 2.97
CA SER A 283 -2.38 20.20 1.67
C SER A 283 -1.59 21.31 1.00
N GLY A 284 -1.54 21.30 -0.33
CA GLY A 284 -0.77 22.26 -1.10
C GLY A 284 -1.27 22.36 -2.52
N ALA A 285 -0.76 23.33 -3.26
CA ALA A 285 -1.22 23.58 -4.62
C ALA A 285 -0.97 22.35 -5.51
N ALA A 286 -1.93 21.98 -6.36
CA ALA A 286 -1.84 20.76 -7.18
C ALA A 286 -0.62 20.74 -8.12
N ALA A 287 -0.08 21.92 -8.46
CA ALA A 287 1.11 22.09 -9.28
C ALA A 287 2.42 22.18 -8.50
N TYR A 288 2.45 21.91 -7.18
CA TYR A 288 3.71 21.81 -6.44
C TYR A 288 4.64 20.76 -7.06
N ASP A 289 5.93 21.08 -7.08
CA ASP A 289 6.96 20.35 -7.82
C ASP A 289 7.99 19.66 -6.91
N TRP A 290 7.69 19.48 -5.62
CA TRP A 290 8.57 18.87 -4.62
C TRP A 290 7.89 17.73 -3.84
N VAL A 291 6.92 17.07 -4.47
CA VAL A 291 6.16 15.95 -3.90
C VAL A 291 6.25 14.72 -4.82
N ARG A 292 6.50 13.54 -4.25
CA ARG A 292 6.68 12.29 -5.00
C ARG A 292 5.39 11.46 -5.08
N PRO A 293 5.27 10.56 -6.07
CA PRO A 293 4.20 9.57 -6.08
C PRO A 293 4.43 8.48 -5.02
N PHE A 294 3.33 7.88 -4.58
CA PHE A 294 3.33 6.75 -3.64
C PHE A 294 2.38 5.65 -4.14
N PRO A 295 2.75 4.98 -5.26
CA PRO A 295 1.88 4.03 -5.94
C PRO A 295 1.71 2.77 -5.10
N CYS A 296 0.46 2.40 -4.82
CA CYS A 296 0.06 1.22 -4.07
C CYS A 296 -0.71 0.26 -4.97
N PHE A 297 -0.81 -1.01 -4.58
CA PHE A 297 -1.61 -1.99 -5.32
C PHE A 297 -2.22 -3.07 -4.42
N LEU A 298 -3.27 -3.73 -4.92
CA LEU A 298 -3.85 -4.94 -4.29
C LEU A 298 -3.35 -6.19 -5.01
N VAL A 299 -2.87 -7.18 -4.25
CA VAL A 299 -2.66 -8.54 -4.75
C VAL A 299 -3.94 -9.34 -4.52
N GLY A 300 -4.48 -10.00 -5.57
CA GLY A 300 -5.78 -10.69 -5.52
C GLY A 300 -6.02 -11.69 -6.63
#